data_AF-A0A960JV75-F1
#
_entry.id   AF-A0A960JV75-F1
#
_cell.length_a   1.000
_cell.length_b   1.000
_cell.length_c   1.000
_cell.angle_alpha   90.00
_cell.angle_beta   90.00
_cell.angle_gamma   90.00
#
_symmetry.space_group_name_H-M   'P 1'
#
loop_
_entity.id
_entity.type
_entity.pdbx_description
1 polymer ?
#
loop_
_entity_poly.entity_id
_entity_poly.type
_entity_poly.pdbx_seq_one_letter_code
_entity_poly.pdbx_strand_id
1 'polypeptide(L)' 'MAEKWTSYKFDRKLVNPANRRKYEVIVIGTGLAGASAAATLGEQGYKVKAFTFHDSPRRAHSIAAQGGINAAKNYKGDGD' A
#
# COMPACT_ATOMS: atom_id res chain seq x y z
N MET A 1 -15.09 21.59 6.54
CA MET A 1 -14.39 20.52 5.80
C MET A 1 -13.82 19.43 6.70
N ALA A 2 -13.23 19.75 7.86
CA ALA A 2 -12.60 18.77 8.75
C ALA A 2 -13.54 17.62 9.21
N GLU A 3 -14.81 17.90 9.48
CA GLU A 3 -15.75 16.89 9.96
C GLU A 3 -16.25 15.91 8.88
N LYS A 4 -16.30 16.35 7.62
CA LYS A 4 -16.89 15.56 6.52
C LYS A 4 -16.20 14.20 6.34
N TRP A 5 -14.88 14.16 6.53
CA TRP A 5 -14.11 12.91 6.47
C TRP A 5 -14.37 12.02 7.69
N THR A 6 -14.47 12.63 8.87
CA THR A 6 -14.75 11.89 10.11
C THR A 6 -16.13 11.25 10.07
N SER A 7 -17.17 12.00 9.68
CA SER A 7 -18.54 11.46 9.52
C SER A 7 -18.59 10.36 8.47
N TYR A 8 -17.98 10.58 7.29
CA TYR A 8 -17.96 9.57 6.23
C TYR A 8 -17.33 8.24 6.68
N LYS A 9 -16.24 8.29 7.46
CA LYS A 9 -15.61 7.08 8.00
C LYS A 9 -16.52 6.35 9.00
N PHE A 10 -17.28 7.08 9.80
CA PHE A 10 -18.19 6.50 10.80
C PHE A 10 -19.41 5.85 10.15
N ASP A 11 -19.97 6.46 9.10
CA ASP A 11 -21.19 6.00 8.43
C ASP A 11 -20.94 4.85 7.44
N ARG A 12 -19.69 4.60 7.05
CA ARG A 12 -19.35 3.58 6.05
C ARG A 12 -19.33 2.18 6.64
N LYS A 13 -20.08 1.28 5.99
CA LYS A 13 -20.03 -0.16 6.28
C LYS A 13 -18.67 -0.75 5.96
N LEU A 14 -18.17 -1.61 6.85
CA LEU A 14 -16.94 -2.37 6.65
C LEU A 14 -17.06 -3.33 5.46
N VAL A 15 -15.95 -3.55 4.76
CA VAL A 15 -15.89 -4.47 3.62
C VAL A 15 -15.59 -5.88 4.12
N ASN A 16 -16.55 -6.79 4.02
CA ASN A 16 -16.33 -8.22 4.25
C ASN A 16 -15.37 -8.78 3.18
N PRO A 17 -14.40 -9.66 3.55
CA PRO A 17 -13.53 -10.39 2.62
C PRO A 17 -14.20 -10.91 1.34
N ALA A 18 -15.39 -11.52 1.45
CA ALA A 18 -16.11 -12.07 0.30
C ALA A 18 -16.53 -11.01 -0.73
N ASN A 19 -16.63 -9.75 -0.33
CA ASN A 19 -17.06 -8.64 -1.17
C ASN A 19 -15.90 -7.83 -1.75
N ARG A 20 -14.64 -8.10 -1.39
CA ARG A 20 -13.48 -7.27 -1.81
C ARG A 20 -13.34 -7.15 -3.33
N ARG A 21 -13.64 -8.22 -4.07
CA ARG A 21 -13.61 -8.25 -5.55
C ARG A 21 -14.62 -7.31 -6.23
N LYS A 22 -15.64 -6.85 -5.49
CA LYS A 22 -16.64 -5.88 -5.97
C LYS A 22 -16.09 -4.45 -5.98
N TYR A 23 -15.02 -4.19 -5.24
CA TYR A 23 -14.41 -2.88 -5.12
C TYR A 23 -13.16 -2.79 -5.98
N GLU A 24 -12.99 -1.63 -6.60
CA GLU A 24 -11.81 -1.28 -7.36
C GLU A 24 -11.02 -0.23 -6.60
N VAL A 25 -9.70 -0.43 -6.52
CA VAL A 25 -8.76 0.47 -5.86
C VAL A 25 -7.79 1.01 -6.88
N ILE A 26 -7.67 2.33 -6.93
CA ILE A 26 -6.71 3.02 -7.77
C ILE A 26 -5.53 3.43 -6.89
N VAL A 27 -4.33 2.99 -7.27
CA VAL A 27 -3.08 3.37 -6.62
C VAL A 27 -2.30 4.26 -7.59
N ILE A 28 -2.02 5.50 -7.17
CA ILE A 28 -1.25 6.46 -7.96
C ILE A 28 0.16 6.55 -7.38
N GLY A 29 1.15 6.15 -8.19
CA GLY A 29 2.54 6.02 -7.80
C GLY A 29 2.94 4.56 -7.59
N THR A 30 4.09 4.17 -8.14
CA THR A 30 4.64 2.80 -8.06
C THR A 30 6.00 2.74 -7.38
N GLY A 31 6.31 3.73 -6.55
CA GLY A 31 7.45 3.65 -5.62
C GLY A 31 7.19 2.62 -4.52
N LEU A 32 8.16 2.46 -3.61
CA LEU A 32 8.11 1.47 -2.52
C LEU A 32 6.72 1.36 -1.86
N ALA A 33 6.17 2.47 -1.38
CA ALA A 33 4.86 2.49 -0.72
C ALA A 33 3.70 2.09 -1.64
N GLY A 34 3.65 2.62 -2.86
CA GLY A 34 2.55 2.38 -3.80
C GLY A 34 2.54 0.94 -4.33
N ALA A 35 3.72 0.42 -4.67
CA ALA A 35 3.87 -0.97 -5.09
C ALA A 35 3.51 -1.95 -3.96
N SER A 36 3.99 -1.70 -2.74
CA SER A 36 3.64 -2.54 -1.57
C SER A 36 2.14 -2.50 -1.27
N ALA A 37 1.52 -1.30 -1.28
CA ALA A 37 0.08 -1.18 -1.08
C ALA A 37 -0.73 -1.91 -2.16
N ALA A 38 -0.34 -1.75 -3.43
CA ALA A 38 -1.01 -2.40 -4.55
C ALA A 38 -0.93 -3.94 -4.46
N ALA A 39 0.24 -4.48 -4.11
CA ALA A 39 0.45 -5.91 -3.92
C ALA A 39 -0.42 -6.45 -2.76
N THR A 40 -0.33 -5.84 -1.57
CA THR A 40 -1.11 -6.28 -0.40
C THR A 40 -2.61 -6.21 -0.63
N LEU A 41 -3.11 -5.17 -1.30
CA LEU A 41 -4.54 -5.07 -1.62
C LEU A 41 -4.96 -6.08 -2.70
N GLY A 42 -4.09 -6.35 -3.68
CA GLY A 42 -4.30 -7.42 -4.66
C GLY A 42 -4.41 -8.80 -4.00
N GLU A 43 -3.48 -9.12 -3.09
CA GLU A 43 -3.49 -10.37 -2.30
C GLU A 43 -4.76 -10.51 -1.46
N GLN A 44 -5.27 -9.41 -0.91
CA GLN A 44 -6.54 -9.40 -0.19
C GLN A 44 -7.77 -9.63 -1.09
N GLY A 45 -7.62 -9.60 -2.41
CA GLY A 45 -8.66 -9.89 -3.39
C GLY A 45 -9.38 -8.66 -3.94
N TYR A 46 -8.82 -7.46 -3.79
CA TYR A 46 -9.33 -6.25 -4.46
C TYR A 46 -8.94 -6.22 -5.93
N LYS A 47 -9.73 -5.55 -6.77
CA LYS A 47 -9.30 -5.18 -8.12
C LYS A 47 -8.43 -3.94 -8.02
N VAL A 48 -7.13 -4.06 -8.24
CA VAL A 48 -6.19 -2.94 -8.10
C VAL A 48 -5.71 -2.46 -9.47
N LYS A 49 -5.82 -1.16 -9.72
CA LYS A 49 -5.17 -0.49 -10.86
C LYS A 49 -4.06 0.40 -10.33
N ALA A 50 -2.82 0.07 -10.68
CA ALA A 50 -1.65 0.85 -10.31
C ALA A 50 -1.18 1.71 -11.49
N PHE A 51 -1.05 3.01 -11.26
CA PHE A 51 -0.61 3.98 -12.26
C PHE A 51 0.72 4.58 -11.85
N THR A 52 1.58 4.84 -12.83
CA THR A 52 2.85 5.52 -12.62
C THR A 52 3.01 6.61 -13.66
N PHE A 53 3.57 7.74 -13.25
CA PHE A 53 3.95 8.81 -14.17
C PHE A 53 5.24 8.47 -14.92
N HIS A 54 6.06 7.61 -14.33
CA HIS A 54 7.30 7.17 -14.95
C HIS A 54 7.01 6.25 -16.13
N ASP A 55 7.88 6.30 -17.12
CA ASP A 55 7.95 5.37 -18.25
C ASP A 55 8.29 3.93 -17.83
N SER A 56 8.70 3.70 -16.57
CA SER A 56 8.70 2.37 -15.96
C SER A 56 8.37 2.45 -14.46
N PRO A 57 7.58 1.52 -13.90
CA PRO A 57 7.34 1.45 -12.47
C PRO A 57 8.61 1.39 -11.61
N ARG A 58 9.71 0.86 -12.16
CA ARG A 58 11.01 0.73 -11.49
C ARG A 58 11.80 2.04 -11.39
N ARG A 59 11.33 3.12 -12.03
CA ARG A 59 12.00 4.44 -12.01
C ARG A 59 11.48 5.42 -10.97
N ALA A 60 10.61 4.95 -10.08
CA ALA A 60 10.30 5.72 -8.88
C ALA A 60 11.56 5.96 -8.03
N HIS A 61 11.66 7.14 -7.42
CA HIS A 61 12.87 7.58 -6.70
C HIS A 61 13.32 6.62 -5.58
N SER A 62 12.42 5.78 -5.06
CA SER A 62 12.75 4.74 -4.08
C SER A 62 13.83 3.76 -4.54
N ILE A 63 14.09 3.63 -5.84
CA ILE A 63 15.20 2.79 -6.34
C ILE A 63 16.59 3.35 -6.00
N ALA A 64 16.69 4.65 -5.73
CA ALA A 64 17.95 5.30 -5.37
C ALA A 64 18.29 5.20 -3.87
N ALA A 65 17.49 4.48 -3.07
CA ALA A 65 17.76 4.30 -1.64
C ALA A 65 19.03 3.47 -1.40
N GLN A 66 19.89 3.90 -0.47
CA GLN A 66 21.21 3.29 -0.23
C GLN A 66 21.41 2.79 1.22
N GLY A 67 20.83 3.44 2.22
CA GLY A 67 21.11 3.16 3.64
C GLY A 67 20.39 1.94 4.24
N GLY A 68 19.34 1.42 3.59
CA GLY A 68 18.53 0.30 4.11
C GLY A 68 17.28 0.73 4.90
N ILE A 69 16.64 -0.24 5.57
CA ILE A 69 15.41 -0.04 6.35
C ILE A 69 15.68 -0.44 7.80
N ASN A 70 15.54 0.50 8.73
CA ASN A 70 15.64 0.24 10.17
C ASN A 70 14.47 -0.61 10.64
N ALA A 71 14.74 -1.68 11.39
CA ALA A 71 13.74 -2.49 12.06
C ALA A 71 14.33 -3.08 13.35
N ALA A 72 13.54 -3.10 14.42
CA ALA A 72 13.91 -3.78 15.66
C ALA A 72 13.81 -5.31 15.44
N LYS A 73 14.88 -5.91 14.91
CA LYS A 73 14.96 -7.35 14.68
C LYS A 73 15.87 -7.97 15.74
N ASN A 74 15.30 -8.85 16.57
CA ASN A 74 16.08 -9.72 17.45
C ASN A 74 16.21 -11.09 16.79
N TYR A 75 17.15 -11.23 15.86
CA TYR A 75 17.46 -12.53 15.29
C TYR A 75 18.16 -13.37 16.36
N LYS A 76 17.57 -14.51 16.76
CA LYS A 76 18.28 -15.51 17.56
C LYS A 76 19.52 -15.95 16.77
N GLY A 77 20.70 -15.47 17.16
CA GLY A 77 21.97 -15.76 16.48
C GLY A 77 22.84 -14.55 16.13
N ASP A 78 22.37 -13.31 16.38
CA ASP A 78 23.18 -12.09 16.15
C ASP A 78 24.12 -11.72 17.33
N GLY A 79 24.28 -12.61 18.31
CA GLY A 79 25.36 -12.54 19.30
C GLY A 79 25.22 -11.49 20.41
N ASP A 80 24.04 -11.38 21.02
CA ASP A 80 23.93 -10.98 22.44
C ASP A 80 24.15 -12.20 23.34
#